data_AF-A0A3D3W1P0-F1
#
_entry.id   AF-A0A3D3W1P0-F1
#
_cell.length_a   1.000
_cell.length_b   1.000
_cell.length_c   1.000
_cell.angle_alpha   90.00
_cell.angle_beta   90.00
_cell.angle_gamma   90.00
#
_symmetry.space_group_name_H-M   'P 1'
#
loop_
_entity.id
_entity.type
_entity.pdbx_description
1 polymer ?
#
loop_
_entity_poly.entity_id
_entity_poly.type
_entity_poly.pdbx_seq_one_letter_code
_entity_poly.pdbx_strand_id
1 'polypeptide(L)' 'MIVVGPELKLHQCGLPKKIALELFQPFVIRRLKDLGHADTIKSAKRMLERRDEDVWDILDEVIRNHPVLLNRAPTLHRIG' A
#
# COMPACT_ATOMS: atom_id res chain seq x y z
N MET A 1 -4.48 15.80 0.54
CA MET A 1 -5.39 16.40 1.53
C MET A 1 -5.75 15.32 2.54
N ILE A 2 -5.79 15.64 3.84
CA ILE A 2 -6.26 14.72 4.89
C ILE A 2 -7.74 15.03 5.11
N VAL A 3 -8.56 13.99 5.25
CA VAL A 3 -9.99 14.09 5.53
C VAL A 3 -10.33 13.30 6.80
N VAL A 4 -11.45 13.64 7.44
CA VAL A 4 -11.89 12.96 8.66
C VAL A 4 -12.57 11.63 8.28
N GLY A 5 -12.09 10.53 8.85
CA GLY A 5 -12.70 9.19 8.73
C GLY A 5 -13.20 8.70 10.09
N PRO A 6 -14.42 9.09 10.52
CA PRO A 6 -14.93 8.81 11.87
C PRO A 6 -15.08 7.32 12.20
N GLU A 7 -15.11 6.46 11.19
CA GLU A 7 -15.19 5.00 11.29
C GLU A 7 -13.86 4.30 11.63
N LEU A 8 -12.73 5.01 11.54
CA LEU A 8 -11.40 4.46 11.77
C LEU A 8 -11.07 4.33 13.26
N LYS A 9 -10.42 3.22 13.64
CA LYS A 9 -9.86 3.06 14.99
C LYS A 9 -8.61 3.92 15.16
N LEU A 10 -8.23 4.23 16.41
CA LEU A 10 -7.08 5.09 16.73
C LEU A 10 -5.75 4.61 16.12
N HIS A 11 -5.56 3.30 15.95
CA HIS A 11 -4.35 2.70 15.37
C HIS A 11 -4.43 2.50 13.85
N GLN A 12 -5.45 3.07 13.19
CA GLN A 12 -5.69 2.94 11.76
C GLN A 12 -5.62 4.30 11.08
N CYS A 13 -5.27 4.29 9.80
CA CYS A 13 -5.40 5.45 8.93
C CYS A 13 -5.90 5.03 7.54
N GLY A 14 -6.59 5.93 6.87
CA GLY A 14 -7.01 5.74 5.49
C GLY A 14 -5.90 6.17 4.53
N LEU A 15 -5.50 5.28 3.63
CA LEU A 15 -4.59 5.56 2.53
C LEU A 15 -5.31 5.35 1.19
N PRO A 16 -5.26 6.30 0.25
CA PRO A 16 -5.77 6.08 -1.10
C PRO A 16 -5.07 4.87 -1.75
N LYS A 17 -5.83 3.97 -2.36
CA LYS A 17 -5.32 2.74 -2.99
C LYS A 17 -4.13 2.96 -3.93
N LYS A 18 -4.14 4.05 -4.72
CA LYS A 18 -3.04 4.39 -5.63
C LYS A 18 -1.74 4.71 -4.88
N ILE A 19 -1.83 5.47 -3.80
CA ILE A 19 -0.68 5.83 -2.97
C ILE A 19 -0.15 4.58 -2.25
N ALA A 20 -1.04 3.74 -1.72
CA ALA A 20 -0.64 2.46 -1.13
C ALA A 20 0.08 1.58 -2.16
N LEU A 21 -0.45 1.44 -3.37
CA LEU A 21 0.20 0.65 -4.42
C LEU A 21 1.60 1.16 -4.77
N GLU A 22 1.80 2.47 -4.85
CA GLU A 22 3.12 3.07 -5.11
C GLU A 22 4.11 2.83 -3.96
N LEU A 23 3.69 3.04 -2.71
CA LEU A 23 4.52 2.82 -1.52
C LEU A 23 4.93 1.36 -1.37
N PHE A 24 4.01 0.44 -1.65
CA PHE A 24 4.20 -1.00 -1.43
C PHE A 24 4.58 -1.78 -2.69
N GLN A 25 4.80 -1.11 -3.83
CA GLN A 25 5.09 -1.73 -5.12
C GLN A 25 6.16 -2.84 -5.07
N PRO A 26 7.33 -2.66 -4.41
CA PRO A 26 8.35 -3.72 -4.35
C PRO A 26 7.85 -4.99 -3.65
N PHE A 27 7.01 -4.84 -2.63
CA PHE A 27 6.43 -5.95 -1.86
C PHE A 27 5.34 -6.67 -2.66
N VAL A 28 4.48 -5.91 -3.34
CA VAL A 28 3.45 -6.47 -4.24
C VAL A 28 4.09 -7.25 -5.39
N ILE A 29 5.13 -6.72 -6.03
CA ILE A 29 5.88 -7.42 -7.10
C ILE A 29 6.47 -8.73 -6.60
N ARG A 30 7.07 -8.71 -5.40
CA ARG A 30 7.62 -9.92 -4.78
C ARG A 30 6.52 -10.94 -4.52
N ARG A 31 5.40 -10.51 -3.94
CA ARG A 31 4.28 -11.41 -3.59
C ARG A 31 3.60 -12.01 -4.82
N LEU A 32 3.42 -11.23 -5.90
CA LEU A 32 2.94 -11.72 -7.20
C LEU A 32 3.80 -12.87 -7.75
N LYS A 33 5.12 -12.77 -7.60
CA LYS A 33 6.05 -13.83 -8.01
C LYS A 33 5.97 -15.05 -7.08
N ASP A 34 5.98 -14.82 -5.77
CA ASP A 34 5.97 -15.90 -4.78
C ASP A 34 4.70 -16.76 -4.87
N LEU A 35 3.58 -16.17 -5.28
CA LEU A 35 2.30 -16.83 -5.51
C LEU A 35 2.12 -17.38 -6.94
N GLY A 36 3.06 -17.12 -7.85
CA GLY A 36 3.00 -17.61 -9.23
C GLY A 36 2.06 -16.85 -10.17
N HIS A 37 1.53 -15.69 -9.77
CA HIS A 37 0.75 -14.81 -10.66
C HIS A 37 1.61 -14.17 -11.76
N ALA A 38 2.93 -14.05 -11.52
CA ALA A 38 3.86 -13.51 -12.49
C ALA A 38 5.18 -14.29 -12.55
N ASP A 39 5.55 -14.76 -13.75
CA ASP A 39 6.80 -15.50 -13.97
C ASP A 39 8.06 -14.63 -13.84
N THR A 40 7.93 -13.32 -14.11
CA THR A 40 9.06 -12.38 -14.12
C THR A 40 8.71 -11.06 -13.46
N ILE A 41 9.75 -10.34 -13.00
CA ILE A 41 9.60 -8.97 -12.46
C ILE A 41 8.96 -8.05 -13.51
N LYS A 42 9.31 -8.21 -14.79
CA LYS A 42 8.75 -7.41 -15.88
C LYS A 42 7.26 -7.68 -16.09
N SER A 43 6.82 -8.93 -15.97
CA SER A 43 5.40 -9.28 -16.03
C SER A 43 4.64 -8.69 -14.83
N ALA A 44 5.17 -8.86 -13.61
CA ALA A 44 4.56 -8.29 -12.41
C ALA A 44 4.41 -6.75 -12.48
N LYS A 45 5.43 -6.04 -12.99
CA LYS A 45 5.34 -4.59 -13.22
C LYS A 45 4.22 -4.23 -14.19
N ARG A 46 4.04 -4.99 -15.28
CA ARG A 46 2.93 -4.78 -16.22
C ARG A 46 1.56 -5.01 -15.58
N MET A 47 1.43 -6.02 -14.71
CA MET A 47 0.18 -6.27 -13.97
C MET A 47 -0.15 -5.08 -13.05
N LEU A 48 0.85 -4.53 -12.35
CA LEU A 48 0.66 -3.31 -11.55
C LEU A 48 0.24 -2.11 -12.40
N GLU A 49 0.90 -1.88 -13.55
CA GLU A 49 0.58 -0.77 -14.45
C GLU A 49 -0.85 -0.87 -15.00
N ARG A 50 -1.30 -2.10 -15.29
CA ARG A 50 -2.68 -2.40 -15.75
C ARG A 50 -3.71 -2.39 -14.63
N ARG A 51 -3.25 -2.50 -13.37
CA ARG A 51 -4.08 -2.59 -12.16
C ARG A 51 -5.03 -3.79 -12.18
N ASP A 52 -4.48 -4.93 -12.60
CA ASP A 52 -5.19 -6.21 -12.64
C ASP A 52 -5.77 -6.55 -11.25
N GLU A 53 -6.87 -7.31 -11.20
CA GLU A 53 -7.60 -7.58 -9.95
C GLU A 53 -6.72 -8.23 -8.87
N ASP A 54 -5.88 -9.20 -9.26
CA ASP A 54 -4.91 -9.87 -8.39
C ASP A 54 -4.00 -8.89 -7.62
N VAL A 55 -3.69 -7.72 -8.21
CA VAL A 55 -2.84 -6.70 -7.60
C VAL A 55 -3.50 -6.12 -6.35
N TRP A 56 -4.83 -5.96 -6.35
CA TRP A 56 -5.56 -5.39 -5.24
C TRP A 56 -5.66 -6.36 -4.06
N ASP A 57 -5.90 -7.64 -4.33
CA ASP A 57 -5.94 -8.67 -3.30
C ASP A 57 -4.57 -8.85 -2.65
N ILE A 58 -3.50 -8.84 -3.46
CA ILE A 58 -2.13 -8.91 -2.97
C ILE A 58 -1.75 -7.64 -2.20
N LEU A 59 -2.18 -6.46 -2.65
CA LEU A 59 -1.95 -5.22 -1.91
C LEU A 59 -2.61 -5.30 -0.53
N ASP A 60 -3.85 -5.77 -0.45
CA ASP A 60 -4.57 -5.95 0.82
C ASP A 60 -3.91 -7.00 1.73
N GLU A 61 -3.22 -7.99 1.20
CA GLU A 61 -2.38 -8.90 1.97
C GLU A 61 -1.12 -8.21 2.49
N VAL A 62 -0.39 -7.52 1.61
CA VAL A 62 0.91 -6.89 1.89
C VAL A 62 0.82 -5.79 2.94
N ILE A 63 -0.27 -5.02 2.95
CA ILE A 63 -0.45 -3.91 3.90
C ILE A 63 -0.90 -4.38 5.30
N ARG A 64 -1.39 -5.62 5.44
CA ARG A 64 -1.81 -6.14 6.75
C ARG A 64 -0.62 -6.19 7.70
N ASN A 65 -0.80 -5.59 8.88
CA ASN A 65 0.23 -5.50 9.92
C ASN A 65 1.53 -4.79 9.48
N HIS A 66 1.48 -3.96 8.44
CA HIS A 66 2.60 -3.17 7.97
C HIS A 66 2.36 -1.68 8.28
N PRO A 67 2.82 -1.17 9.44
CA PRO A 67 2.51 0.19 9.85
C PRO A 67 3.15 1.23 8.92
N VAL A 68 2.46 2.35 8.75
CA VAL A 68 2.96 3.54 8.04
C VAL A 68 3.13 4.69 9.03
N LEU A 69 4.08 5.58 8.74
CA LEU A 69 4.28 6.81 9.50
C LEU A 69 3.63 7.97 8.77
N LEU A 70 2.78 8.72 9.49
CA LEU A 70 2.19 9.96 9.02
C LEU A 70 2.92 11.12 9.70
N ASN A 71 3.23 12.17 8.95
CA ASN A 71 3.88 13.37 9.47
C ASN A 71 3.20 14.61 8.87
N ARG A 72 2.99 15.65 9.67
CA ARG A 72 2.42 16.93 9.20
C ARG A 72 3.29 18.09 9.66
N ALA A 73 3.84 18.83 8.70
CA ALA A 73 4.63 20.03 8.99
C ALA A 73 3.76 21.21 9.49
N PRO A 74 4.29 22.07 10.39
CA PRO A 74 5.57 21.92 11.09
C PRO A 74 5.49 20.90 12.24
N THR A 75 6.52 20.09 12.41
CA THR A 75 6.60 19.10 13.50
C THR A 75 7.14 19.77 14.77
N LEU A 76 6.24 20.19 15.66
CA LEU A 76 6.59 20.93 16.88
C LEU A 76 7.08 20.04 18.04
N HIS A 77 6.72 18.76 18.02
CA HIS A 77 7.07 17.77 19.05
C HIS A 77 6.94 16.36 18.46
N ARG A 78 7.41 15.34 19.18
CA ARG A 78 7.51 13.93 18.71
C ARG A 78 6.20 13.21 18.31
N ILE A 79 5.05 13.88 18.42
CA ILE A 79 3.73 13.32 18.06
C ILE A 79 3.28 13.80 16.66
N GLY A 80 4.03 14.73 16.04
CA GLY A 80 3.70 15.32 14.73
C GLY A 80 4.49 14.76 13.55
#